data_AF-A0A1T4JSP3-F1
#
_entry.id   AF-A0A1T4JSP3-F1
#
_cell.length_a   1.000
_cell.length_b   1.000
_cell.length_c   1.000
_cell.angle_alpha   90.00
_cell.angle_beta   90.00
_cell.angle_gamma   90.00
#
_symmetry.space_group_name_H-M   'P 1'
#
loop_
_entity.id
_entity.type
_entity.pdbx_description
1 polymer ?
#
loop_
_entity_poly.entity_id
_entity_poly.type
_entity_poly.pdbx_seq_one_letter_code
_entity_poly.pdbx_strand_id
1 'polypeptide(L)' 'MFKFFDFNFNKAFNSYDTLDGVKCQTTPKTMSQLEAAVEAVKAVGLNQIHEVKKEWFSSEEQYNMFCRRLNVLNQNLI' A
#
# COMPACT_ATOMS: atom_id res chain seq x y z
N MET A 1 0.67 -28.09 -22.93
CA MET A 1 1.50 -27.31 -21.98
C MET A 1 1.77 -25.98 -22.69
N PHE A 2 1.00 -24.91 -22.50
CA PHE A 2 1.01 -23.93 -21.40
C PHE A 2 -0.33 -23.16 -21.46
N LYS A 3 -1.17 -23.20 -20.42
CA LYS A 3 -2.44 -22.45 -20.38
C LYS A 3 -2.82 -21.94 -18.97
N PHE A 4 -1.85 -21.76 -18.08
CA PHE A 4 -2.12 -21.40 -16.67
C PHE A 4 -1.35 -20.16 -16.16
N PHE A 5 -0.52 -19.51 -16.97
CA PHE A 5 0.37 -18.43 -16.47
C PHE A 5 -0.28 -17.03 -16.45
N ASP A 6 -1.38 -16.81 -17.16
CA ASP A 6 -1.80 -15.43 -17.51
C ASP A 6 -2.91 -14.85 -16.60
N PHE A 7 -3.75 -15.69 -15.99
CA PHE A 7 -4.93 -15.19 -15.26
C PHE A 7 -4.63 -14.71 -13.83
N ASN A 8 -3.63 -15.30 -13.16
CA ASN A 8 -3.27 -14.91 -11.79
C ASN A 8 -2.28 -13.74 -11.74
N PHE A 9 -1.47 -13.54 -12.79
CA PHE A 9 -0.52 -12.42 -12.86
C PHE A 9 -1.24 -11.07 -12.96
N ASN A 10 -2.28 -10.98 -13.80
CA ASN A 10 -3.12 -9.79 -13.92
C ASN A 10 -3.89 -9.45 -12.63
N LYS A 11 -4.31 -10.47 -11.85
CA LYS A 11 -4.97 -10.23 -10.56
C LYS A 11 -4.05 -9.57 -9.52
N ALA A 12 -2.76 -9.91 -9.54
CA ALA A 12 -1.79 -9.29 -8.64
C ALA A 12 -1.64 -7.78 -8.91
N PHE A 13 -1.80 -7.34 -10.16
CA PHE A 13 -1.79 -5.91 -10.49
C PHE A 13 -3.07 -5.19 -10.03
N ASN A 14 -4.24 -5.81 -10.19
CA ASN A 14 -5.49 -5.21 -9.72
C ASN A 14 -5.56 -5.04 -8.18
N SER A 15 -4.81 -5.85 -7.43
CA SER A 15 -4.73 -5.70 -5.98
C SER A 15 -3.98 -4.44 -5.52
N TYR A 16 -3.21 -3.76 -6.38
CA TYR A 16 -2.63 -2.45 -6.03
C TYR A 16 -3.68 -1.34 -5.94
N ASP A 17 -4.84 -1.54 -6.57
CA ASP A 17 -5.97 -0.61 -6.56
C ASP A 17 -6.85 -0.75 -5.31
N THR A 18 -6.52 -1.69 -4.41
CA THR A 18 -7.20 -1.85 -3.12
C THR A 18 -6.42 -1.19 -2.00
N LEU A 19 -7.10 -0.93 -0.88
CA LEU A 19 -6.47 -0.32 0.28
C LEU A 19 -5.37 -1.23 0.88
N ASP A 20 -5.67 -2.53 0.99
CA ASP A 20 -4.77 -3.56 1.51
C ASP A 20 -3.50 -3.72 0.66
N GLY A 21 -3.64 -3.48 -0.65
CA GLY A 21 -2.56 -3.68 -1.61
C GLY A 21 -2.33 -5.16 -1.90
N VAL A 22 -1.08 -5.50 -2.23
CA VAL A 22 -0.67 -6.89 -2.48
C VAL A 22 -0.06 -7.52 -1.23
N LYS A 23 0.30 -8.81 -1.32
CA LYS A 23 1.15 -9.46 -0.30
C LYS A 23 2.47 -8.70 -0.15
N CYS A 24 2.81 -8.29 1.07
CA CYS A 24 4.07 -7.63 1.37
C CYS A 24 5.25 -8.60 1.18
N GLN A 25 6.20 -8.23 0.34
CA GLN A 25 7.34 -9.09 -0.03
C GLN A 25 8.57 -8.86 0.87
N THR A 26 8.59 -7.76 1.63
CA THR A 26 9.74 -7.33 2.44
C THR A 26 9.63 -7.76 3.91
N THR A 27 8.65 -8.60 4.24
CA THR A 27 8.40 -9.12 5.59
C THR A 27 8.48 -10.65 5.58
N PRO A 28 9.07 -11.26 6.64
CA PRO A 28 9.10 -12.71 6.78
C PRO A 28 7.72 -13.32 7.08
N LYS A 29 6.77 -12.51 7.56
CA LYS A 29 5.39 -12.93 7.85
C LYS A 29 4.52 -12.77 6.60
N THR A 30 3.57 -13.67 6.38
CA THR A 30 2.58 -13.46 5.30
C THR A 30 1.54 -12.45 5.77
N MET A 31 1.56 -11.27 5.17
CA MET A 31 0.63 -10.15 5.41
C MET A 31 0.53 -9.27 4.16
N SER A 32 -0.49 -8.43 4.11
CA SER A 32 -0.66 -7.39 3.11
C SER A 32 0.33 -6.23 3.30
N GLN A 33 0.47 -5.40 2.27
CA GLN A 33 1.27 -4.16 2.35
C GLN A 33 0.72 -3.20 3.40
N LEU A 34 -0.62 -3.10 3.51
CA LEU A 34 -1.25 -2.24 4.51
C LEU A 34 -0.97 -2.72 5.93
N GLU A 35 -1.11 -4.01 6.21
CA GLU A 35 -0.82 -4.59 7.53
C GLU A 35 0.64 -4.34 7.93
N ALA A 36 1.58 -4.57 7.02
CA ALA A 36 3.00 -4.30 7.26
C ALA A 36 3.25 -2.82 7.57
N ALA A 37 2.61 -1.90 6.83
CA ALA A 37 2.75 -0.46 7.05
C ALA A 37 2.15 -0.03 8.39
N VAL A 38 1.00 -0.58 8.78
CA VAL A 38 0.37 -0.32 10.09
C VAL A 38 1.25 -0.84 11.24
N GLU A 39 1.83 -2.04 11.13
CA GLU A 39 2.78 -2.55 12.13
C GLU A 39 3.99 -1.62 12.27
N ALA A 40 4.55 -1.14 11.15
CA ALA A 40 5.68 -0.22 11.17
C ALA A 40 5.32 1.12 11.83
N VAL A 41 4.18 1.72 11.46
CA VAL A 41 3.74 3.00 12.04
C VAL A 41 3.47 2.89 13.54
N LYS A 42 2.91 1.77 14.01
CA LYS A 42 2.75 1.52 15.45
C LYS A 42 4.09 1.40 16.19
N ALA A 43 5.12 0.89 15.53
CA ALA A 43 6.43 0.68 16.14
C ALA A 43 7.31 1.93 16.16
N VAL A 44 7.31 2.72 15.08
CA VAL A 44 8.26 3.83 14.89
C VAL A 44 7.61 5.15 14.48
N GLY A 45 6.29 5.22 14.41
CA GLY A 45 5.55 6.37 13.91
C GLY A 45 5.65 6.55 12.39
N LEU A 46 5.02 7.60 11.87
CA LEU A 46 5.06 7.94 10.44
C LEU A 46 6.38 8.58 10.00
N ASN A 47 7.09 9.26 10.91
CA ASN A 47 8.32 10.03 10.62
C ASN A 47 8.17 11.02 9.44
N GLN A 48 6.95 11.55 9.23
CA GLN A 48 6.67 12.51 8.19
C GLN A 48 7.23 13.89 8.58
N ILE A 49 8.27 14.35 7.87
CA ILE A 49 8.92 15.65 8.12
C ILE A 49 8.30 16.82 7.34
N HIS A 50 7.48 16.51 6.33
CA HIS A 50 6.80 17.50 5.51
C HIS A 50 5.56 16.91 4.84
N GLU A 51 4.65 17.77 4.41
CA GLU A 51 3.49 17.36 3.63
C GLU A 51 3.90 16.84 2.25
N VAL A 52 3.20 15.80 1.78
CA VAL A 52 3.37 15.24 0.43
C VAL A 52 2.50 16.03 -0.53
N LYS A 53 3.11 16.59 -1.58
CA LYS A 53 2.42 17.50 -2.51
C LYS A 53 1.64 16.73 -3.57
N LYS A 54 0.44 17.21 -3.93
CA LYS A 54 -0.39 16.60 -4.99
C LYS A 54 0.32 16.61 -6.34
N GLU A 55 1.15 17.63 -6.61
CA GLU A 55 1.89 17.74 -7.88
C GLU A 55 2.91 16.61 -8.12
N TRP A 56 3.25 15.80 -7.11
CA TRP A 56 4.17 14.67 -7.27
C TRP A 56 3.51 13.44 -7.91
N PHE A 57 2.19 13.44 -8.07
CA PHE A 57 1.43 12.31 -8.59
C PHE A 57 1.05 12.50 -10.06
N SER A 58 1.11 11.41 -10.83
CA SER A 58 0.77 11.42 -12.26
C SER A 58 -0.74 11.48 -12.52
N SER A 59 -1.57 11.15 -11.52
CA SER A 59 -3.03 11.19 -11.65
C SER A 59 -3.72 11.47 -10.31
N GLU A 60 -4.97 11.92 -10.39
CA GLU A 60 -5.80 12.18 -9.22
C GLU A 60 -6.15 10.90 -8.46
N GLU A 61 -6.35 9.78 -9.16
CA GLU A 61 -6.61 8.48 -8.54
C GLU A 61 -5.43 8.02 -7.68
N GLN A 62 -4.19 8.20 -8.17
CA GLN A 62 -2.99 7.84 -7.41
C GLN A 62 -2.87 8.70 -6.15
N TYR A 63 -3.09 10.01 -6.26
CA TYR A 63 -3.09 10.91 -5.11
C TYR A 63 -4.17 10.53 -4.09
N ASN A 64 -5.38 10.25 -4.54
CA ASN A 64 -6.49 9.85 -3.68
C ASN A 64 -6.21 8.52 -2.97
N MET A 65 -5.61 7.53 -3.66
CA MET A 65 -5.19 6.27 -3.04
C MET A 65 -4.12 6.51 -1.97
N PHE A 66 -3.13 7.36 -2.26
CA PHE A 66 -2.13 7.76 -1.28
C PHE A 66 -2.77 8.39 -0.03
N CYS A 67 -3.65 9.38 -0.20
CA CYS A 67 -4.33 10.04 0.92
C CYS A 67 -5.14 9.07 1.76
N ARG A 68 -5.85 8.11 1.12
CA ARG A 68 -6.61 7.07 1.82
C ARG A 68 -5.68 6.19 2.67
N ARG A 69 -4.57 5.72 2.11
CA ARG A 69 -3.59 4.91 2.85
C ARG A 69 -2.95 5.70 3.98
N LEU A 70 -2.54 6.94 3.73
CA LEU A 70 -1.97 7.82 4.76
C LEU A 70 -2.95 8.07 5.91
N ASN A 71 -4.23 8.27 5.62
CA ASN A 71 -5.25 8.43 6.65
C ASN A 71 -5.39 7.18 7.54
N VAL A 72 -5.35 5.97 6.96
CA VAL A 72 -5.35 4.73 7.76
C VAL A 72 -4.15 4.67 8.69
N LEU A 73 -2.96 5.04 8.19
CA LEU A 73 -1.76 5.06 9.01
C LEU A 73 -1.85 6.08 10.15
N ASN A 74 -2.35 7.29 9.88
CA ASN A 74 -2.58 8.32 10.91
C ASN A 74 -3.55 7.85 12.00
N GLN A 75 -4.63 7.13 11.64
CA GLN A 75 -5.58 6.57 12.61
C GLN A 75 -4.99 5.44 13.47
N ASN A 76 -3.83 4.91 13.10
CA ASN A 76 -3.13 3.85 13.82
C ASN A 76 -1.89 4.34 14.57
N LEU A 77 -1.67 5.67 14.66
CA LEU A 77 -0.70 6.26 15.58
C LEU A 77 -1.23 6.14 17.02
N ILE A 78 -0.34 5.77 17.95
CA ILE A 78 -0.62 5.67 19.39
C ILE A 78 -0.35 7.02 20.05
#